data_AF-A0AAV4FE11-F1
#
_entry.id   AF-A0AAV4FE11-F1
#
_cell.length_a   1.000
_cell.length_b   1.000
_cell.length_c   1.000
_cell.angle_alpha   90.00
_cell.angle_beta   90.00
_cell.angle_gamma   90.00
#
_symmetry.space_group_name_H-M   'P 1'
#
loop_
_entity.id
_entity.type
_entity.pdbx_description
1 polymer ?
#
loop_
_entity_poly.entity_id
_entity_poly.type
_entity_poly.pdbx_seq_one_letter_code
_entity_poly.pdbx_strand_id
1 'polypeptide(L)'
;MDNDLHLVDTATLDITKSYPGIKSDYSEKFHLSNDGKYIYFSNSGYVRVWDLSSGKKATVLNEPNVQNIEDVSTPDMNTFITYNSD
;
A
#
# COMPACT_ATOMS: atom_id res chain seq x y z
N MET A 1 17.05 -7.83 6.20
CA MET A 1 16.80 -6.39 6.45
C MET A 1 15.37 -6.17 6.05
N ASP A 2 14.57 -6.07 7.09
CA ASP A 2 13.24 -6.64 7.15
C ASP A 2 12.27 -5.51 6.84
N ASN A 3 11.80 -5.48 5.61
CA ASN A 3 10.73 -4.58 5.17
C ASN A 3 9.48 -5.44 5.01
N ASP A 4 9.06 -6.08 6.09
CA ASP A 4 7.85 -6.88 6.07
C ASP A 4 6.69 -6.01 6.54
N LEU A 5 5.51 -6.25 5.98
CA LEU A 5 4.30 -5.62 6.48
C LEU A 5 3.80 -6.43 7.68
N HIS A 6 3.79 -5.80 8.84
CA HIS A 6 3.27 -6.41 10.07
C HIS A 6 1.89 -5.85 10.40
N LEU A 7 0.95 -6.74 10.72
CA LEU A 7 -0.33 -6.39 11.33
C LEU A 7 -0.24 -6.69 12.81
N VAL A 8 -0.41 -5.66 13.63
CA VAL A 8 -0.27 -5.75 15.07
C VAL A 8 -1.65 -5.61 15.72
N ASP A 9 -1.99 -6.53 16.62
CA ASP A 9 -3.15 -6.37 17.48
C ASP A 9 -2.89 -5.24 18.48
N THR A 10 -3.76 -4.24 18.54
CA THR A 10 -3.52 -3.05 19.37
C THR A 10 -3.83 -3.27 20.85
N ALA A 11 -4.58 -4.31 21.20
CA ALA A 11 -4.89 -4.64 22.58
C ALA A 11 -3.75 -5.45 23.23
N THR A 12 -3.13 -6.36 22.48
CA THR A 12 -2.07 -7.25 23.00
C THR A 12 -0.66 -6.84 22.56
N LEU A 13 -0.54 -6.02 21.52
CA LEU A 13 0.72 -5.63 20.86
C LEU A 13 1.45 -6.78 20.16
N ASP A 14 0.74 -7.88 19.88
CA ASP A 14 1.30 -9.02 19.17
C ASP A 14 1.20 -8.85 17.66
N ILE A 15 2.22 -9.32 16.93
CA ILE A 15 2.17 -9.44 15.47
C ILE A 15 1.22 -10.58 15.11
N THR A 16 0.06 -10.24 14.56
CA THR A 16 -0.96 -11.19 14.11
C THR A 16 -0.64 -11.78 12.74
N LYS A 17 -0.01 -10.98 11.87
CA LYS A 17 0.43 -11.40 10.54
C LYS A 17 1.69 -10.64 10.13
N SER A 18 2.53 -11.33 9.36
CA SER A 18 3.70 -10.74 8.71
C SER A 18 3.67 -11.11 7.24
N TYR A 19 3.88 -10.12 6.38
CA TYR A 19 3.95 -10.33 4.95
C TYR A 19 5.31 -9.95 4.40
N PRO A 20 6.04 -10.90 3.77
CA PRO A 20 7.37 -10.64 3.26
C PRO A 20 7.40 -9.56 2.18
N GLY A 21 8.24 -8.55 2.38
CA GLY A 21 8.39 -7.44 1.47
C GLY A 21 9.83 -7.06 1.14
N ILE A 22 9.96 -6.08 0.25
CA ILE A 22 11.23 -5.42 -0.06
C ILE A 22 11.06 -3.90 0.10
N LYS A 23 12.19 -3.17 0.19
CA LYS A 23 12.18 -1.73 0.48
C LYS A 23 11.29 -0.91 -0.47
N SER A 24 11.20 -1.30 -1.73
CA SER A 24 10.37 -0.63 -2.74
C SER A 24 8.90 -1.05 -2.71
N ASP A 25 8.48 -1.94 -1.81
CA ASP A 25 7.07 -2.33 -1.69
C ASP A 25 6.22 -1.29 -0.94
N TYR A 26 6.87 -0.41 -0.19
CA TYR A 26 6.25 0.48 0.79
C TYR A 26 6.73 1.92 0.59
N SER A 27 5.91 2.86 1.05
CA SER A 27 6.28 4.26 1.22
C SER A 27 5.90 4.74 2.61
N GLU A 28 6.36 5.94 2.98
CA GLU A 28 6.05 6.55 4.28
C GLU A 28 4.54 6.80 4.47
N LYS A 29 3.82 6.97 3.36
CA LYS A 29 2.38 7.15 3.34
C LYS A 29 1.70 5.86 2.91
N PHE A 30 0.57 5.57 3.54
CA PHE A 30 -0.28 4.49 3.10
C PHE A 30 -1.74 4.86 3.32
N HIS A 31 -2.61 4.22 2.56
CA HIS A 31 -4.04 4.31 2.75
C HIS A 31 -4.64 2.93 2.97
N LEU A 32 -5.55 2.83 3.93
CA LEU A 32 -6.38 1.66 4.13
C LEU A 32 -7.68 1.81 3.35
N SER A 33 -8.17 0.70 2.82
CA SER A 33 -9.52 0.61 2.29
C SER A 33 -10.54 0.73 3.45
N ASN A 34 -11.72 1.35 3.24
CA ASN A 34 -12.73 1.47 4.30
C ASN A 34 -13.19 0.12 4.88
N ASP A 35 -13.12 -0.96 4.11
CA ASP A 35 -13.43 -2.32 4.57
C ASP A 35 -12.25 -3.03 5.26
N GLY A 36 -11.09 -2.36 5.33
CA GLY A 36 -9.87 -2.84 5.97
C GLY A 36 -9.21 -4.04 5.28
N LYS A 37 -9.65 -4.41 4.06
CA LYS A 37 -9.08 -5.56 3.34
C LYS A 37 -7.84 -5.22 2.54
N TYR A 38 -7.65 -3.97 2.17
CA TYR A 38 -6.53 -3.54 1.34
C TYR A 38 -5.74 -2.41 1.98
N ILE A 39 -4.44 -2.41 1.68
CA ILE A 39 -3.56 -1.28 1.95
C ILE A 39 -2.85 -0.89 0.65
N TYR A 40 -2.75 0.42 0.45
CA TYR A 40 -2.19 1.04 -0.75
C TYR A 40 -0.95 1.83 -0.38
N PHE A 41 0.12 1.65 -1.14
CA PHE A 41 1.37 2.39 -1.01
C PHE A 41 1.67 3.10 -2.33
N SER A 42 1.75 4.42 -2.29
CA SER A 42 2.23 5.22 -3.41
C SER A 42 3.74 4.99 -3.60
N ASN A 43 4.18 4.87 -4.85
CA ASN A 43 5.59 4.73 -5.20
C ASN A 43 5.91 5.59 -6.43
N SER A 44 7.18 5.66 -6.81
CA SER A 44 7.62 6.36 -8.02
C SER A 44 7.08 5.69 -9.29
N GLY A 45 5.92 6.17 -9.76
CA GLY A 45 5.26 5.76 -11.01
C GLY A 45 4.30 4.57 -10.88
N TYR A 46 4.11 4.04 -9.67
CA TYR A 46 3.16 2.96 -9.43
C TYR A 46 2.50 3.03 -8.06
N VAL A 47 1.39 2.31 -7.93
CA VAL A 47 0.76 2.04 -6.64
C VAL A 47 0.90 0.55 -6.34
N ARG A 48 1.46 0.23 -5.18
CA ARG A 48 1.48 -1.13 -4.64
C ARG A 48 0.23 -1.35 -3.81
N VAL A 49 -0.41 -2.50 -4.02
CA VAL A 49 -1.62 -2.90 -3.32
C VAL A 49 -1.38 -4.23 -2.63
N TRP A 50 -1.77 -4.32 -1.38
CA TRP A 50 -1.75 -5.56 -0.60
C TRP A 50 -3.17 -5.94 -0.21
N ASP A 51 -3.51 -7.21 -0.44
CA ASP A 51 -4.70 -7.84 0.13
C ASP A 51 -4.35 -8.45 1.49
N LEU A 52 -4.92 -7.90 2.56
CA LEU A 52 -4.68 -8.30 3.95
C LEU A 52 -5.41 -9.60 4.34
N SER A 53 -6.37 -10.05 3.53
CA SER A 53 -7.01 -11.35 3.75
C SER A 53 -6.09 -12.48 3.26
N SER A 54 -5.60 -12.36 2.02
CA SER A 54 -4.81 -13.40 1.35
C SER A 54 -3.30 -13.24 1.51
N GLY A 55 -2.83 -12.06 1.93
CA GLY A 55 -1.42 -11.71 2.01
C GLY A 55 -0.76 -11.56 0.64
N LYS A 56 -1.53 -11.42 -0.43
CA LYS A 56 -0.99 -11.24 -1.78
C LYS A 56 -0.76 -9.76 -2.06
N LYS A 57 0.38 -9.47 -2.69
CA LYS A 57 0.70 -8.14 -3.22
C LYS A 57 0.53 -8.08 -4.73
N ALA A 58 0.07 -6.95 -5.23
CA ALA A 58 -0.08 -6.64 -6.64
C ALA A 58 0.42 -5.21 -6.93
N THR A 59 0.69 -4.95 -8.21
CA THR A 59 0.97 -3.59 -8.73
C THR A 59 -0.16 -3.24 -9.67
N VAL A 60 -0.81 -2.10 -9.45
CA VAL A 60 -2.07 -1.78 -10.15
C VAL A 60 -1.91 -0.62 -11.13
N LEU A 61 -0.99 0.31 -10.87
CA LEU A 61 -0.65 1.38 -11.80
C LEU A 61 0.81 1.20 -12.21
N ASN A 62 1.12 1.24 -13.51
CA ASN A 62 2.50 1.29 -14.00
C ASN A 62 2.50 2.23 -15.20
N GLU A 63 2.30 3.52 -14.92
CA GLU A 63 2.27 4.54 -15.95
C GLU A 63 3.69 5.09 -16.15
N PRO A 64 4.38 4.73 -17.26
CA PRO A 64 5.80 5.03 -17.42
C PRO A 64 6.11 6.53 -17.52
N ASN A 65 5.08 7.36 -17.77
CA ASN A 65 5.21 8.82 -17.88
C ASN A 65 4.84 9.55 -16.57
N VAL A 66 4.36 8.85 -15.55
CA VAL A 66 4.10 9.44 -14.23
C VAL A 66 5.33 9.26 -13.38
N GLN A 67 6.05 10.34 -13.14
CA GLN A 67 7.10 10.36 -12.13
C GLN A 67 6.50 10.77 -10.80
N ASN A 68 6.84 10.04 -9.74
CA ASN A 68 6.47 10.31 -8.34
C ASN A 68 4.97 10.51 -8.07
N ILE A 69 4.30 9.40 -7.76
CA ILE A 69 2.98 9.47 -7.13
C ILE A 69 3.21 9.86 -5.66
N GLU A 70 2.80 11.06 -5.30
CA GLU A 70 3.01 11.64 -3.97
C GLU A 70 2.07 11.06 -2.92
N ASP A 71 0.89 10.62 -3.35
CA ASP A 71 -0.11 9.99 -2.50
C ASP A 71 -1.13 9.19 -3.30
N VAL A 72 -1.86 8.33 -2.61
CA VAL A 72 -2.94 7.52 -3.18
C VAL A 72 -4.13 7.50 -2.25
N SER A 73 -5.24 8.10 -2.65
CA SER A 73 -6.50 8.02 -1.89
C SER A 73 -7.59 7.33 -2.69
N THR A 74 -8.52 6.70 -1.99
CA THR A 74 -9.67 6.00 -2.57
C THR A 74 -10.94 6.62 -1.98
N PRO A 75 -11.73 7.37 -2.77
CA PRO A 75 -13.00 7.91 -2.29
C PRO A 75 -14.07 6.83 -2.13
N ASP A 76 -14.04 5.80 -2.99
CA ASP A 76 -15.13 4.82 -3.15
C ASP A 76 -14.63 3.37 -3.31
N MET A 77 -13.33 3.14 -3.15
CA MET A 77 -12.67 1.83 -3.27
C MET A 77 -12.79 1.17 -4.65
N ASN A 78 -13.25 1.90 -5.67
CA ASN A 78 -13.19 1.51 -7.09
C ASN A 78 -12.30 2.46 -7.91
N THR A 79 -12.06 3.66 -7.40
CA THR A 79 -11.29 4.70 -8.06
C THR A 79 -10.17 5.17 -7.14
N PHE A 80 -8.95 5.23 -7.66
CA PHE A 80 -7.82 5.88 -6.97
C PHE A 80 -7.60 7.26 -7.57
N ILE A 81 -7.33 8.24 -6.71
CA ILE A 81 -6.80 9.53 -7.11
C ILE A 81 -5.32 9.52 -6.76
N THR A 82 -4.48 9.67 -7.77
CA THR A 82 -3.05 9.92 -7.61
C THR A 82 -2.81 11.38 -7.95
N TYR A 83 -1.98 12.06 -7.16
CA TYR A 83 -1.43 13.35 -7.54
C TYR A 83 0.09 13.27 -7.60
N ASN A 84 0.66 14.04 -8.49
CA ASN A 84 2.09 14.25 -8.66
C ASN A 84 2.36 15.75 -8.57
N SER A 85 3.54 16.12 -8.08
CA SER A 85 4.08 17.46 -8.31
C SER A 85 4.90 17.42 -9.60
N ASP A 86 4.52 18.22 -10.60
CA ASP A 86 5.42 18.58 -11.71
C ASP A 86 6.62 19.40 -11.21
#